data_AF-A0AAV5FED8-F1
#
_entry.id   AF-A0AAV5FED8-F1
#
_cell.length_a   1.000
_cell.length_b   1.000
_cell.length_c   1.000
_cell.angle_alpha   90.00
_cell.angle_beta   90.00
_cell.angle_gamma   90.00
#
_symmetry.space_group_name_H-M   'P 1'
#
loop_
_entity.id
_entity.type
_entity.pdbx_description
1 polymer ?
#
loop_
_entity_poly.entity_id
_entity_poly.type
_entity_poly.pdbx_seq_one_letter_code
_entity_poly.pdbx_strand_id
1 'polypeptide(L)'
;MCPCFKPCSDDFTLRRETSEIVDLDWGNLGFGIIQTDYECVAKCGSDEIFSKGEVKPFGPITRSPCAARVLNYGQGLFEGLKAFTRTDGSILLSRPEVAITRMRNGVERMCVAAPYQFVDAVHVLANKRWKGLCSVNLIVQDQFHHASLGGTGGVKPIGNYASVLEVQNITKEKGYSGVLYLDVVHNKYLQEVSLCNYFSVKGNIMSVPATKGTILPCITRNSIIEVAQSKGFKVTEHLISVHELLDADEVLCTGTAVVVSPLGNITYLEKRL
;
A
#
# COMPACT_ATOMS: atom_id res chain seq x y z
N MET A 1 -2.79 -17.89 21.91
CA MET A 1 -3.65 -16.72 22.16
C MET A 1 -2.75 -15.60 22.66
N CYS A 2 -2.47 -14.60 21.82
CA CYS A 2 -1.55 -13.51 22.14
C CYS A 2 -2.29 -12.41 22.94
N PRO A 3 -1.83 -12.01 24.14
CA PRO A 3 -2.58 -11.19 25.09
C PRO A 3 -2.47 -9.66 24.83
N CYS A 4 -2.59 -9.21 23.58
CA CYS A 4 -2.32 -7.81 23.21
C CYS A 4 -3.57 -6.90 23.10
N PHE A 5 -4.72 -7.30 23.65
CA PHE A 5 -5.90 -6.43 23.71
C PHE A 5 -6.19 -6.02 25.15
N LYS A 6 -5.34 -5.17 25.72
CA LYS A 6 -5.79 -4.23 26.75
C LYS A 6 -5.96 -2.87 26.08
N PRO A 7 -7.18 -2.32 25.98
CA PRO A 7 -7.36 -0.94 25.54
C PRO A 7 -6.68 -0.05 26.58
N CYS A 8 -5.68 0.71 26.14
CA CYS A 8 -5.03 1.72 26.98
C CYS A 8 -5.65 3.07 26.62
N SER A 9 -6.11 3.79 27.65
CA SER A 9 -6.83 5.07 27.67
C SER A 9 -6.60 6.03 26.50
N ASP A 10 -7.70 6.62 26.01
CA ASP A 10 -7.87 7.55 24.87
C ASP A 10 -7.09 8.90 24.93
N ASP A 11 -6.17 9.10 25.85
CA ASP A 11 -5.52 10.41 26.04
C ASP A 11 -4.15 10.47 25.35
N PHE A 12 -4.10 10.92 24.08
CA PHE A 12 -2.84 11.41 23.50
C PHE A 12 -2.48 12.75 24.15
N THR A 13 -1.23 12.90 24.59
CA THR A 13 -0.76 14.17 25.15
C THR A 13 -0.55 15.18 24.02
N LEU A 14 -1.62 15.86 23.59
CA LEU A 14 -1.58 16.97 22.64
C LEU A 14 -0.76 18.12 23.26
N ARG A 15 0.51 18.27 22.87
CA ARG A 15 1.24 19.51 23.12
C ARG A 15 1.02 20.44 21.92
N ARG A 16 0.07 21.36 22.12
CA ARG A 16 -0.31 22.51 21.27
C ARG A 16 -1.09 22.19 20.00
N GLU A 17 -2.28 22.77 19.89
CA GLU A 17 -2.93 23.08 18.62
C GLU A 17 -2.00 24.01 17.83
N THR A 18 -1.52 23.58 16.68
CA THR A 18 -0.95 24.50 15.70
C THR A 18 -2.10 25.21 15.01
N SER A 19 -2.26 26.50 15.30
CA SER A 19 -3.35 27.35 14.83
C SER A 19 -3.19 27.86 13.39
N GLU A 20 -2.14 27.45 12.68
CA GLU A 20 -1.79 27.97 11.36
C GLU A 20 -1.93 26.87 10.30
N ILE A 21 -2.88 27.08 9.38
CA ILE A 21 -3.03 26.27 8.17
C ILE A 21 -1.78 26.51 7.33
N VAL A 22 -1.03 25.46 7.00
CA VAL A 22 0.17 25.58 6.17
C VAL A 22 -0.20 26.20 4.80
N ASP A 23 0.48 27.29 4.44
CA ASP A 23 0.34 27.96 3.15
C ASP A 23 1.12 27.20 2.06
N LEU A 24 0.54 26.09 1.60
CA LEU A 24 1.03 25.30 0.48
C LEU A 24 0.15 25.55 -0.74
N ASP A 25 0.73 25.48 -1.95
CA ASP A 25 -0.06 25.39 -3.18
C ASP A 25 -0.71 24.00 -3.27
N TRP A 26 -1.81 23.86 -2.55
CA TRP A 26 -2.59 22.63 -2.44
C TRP A 26 -3.07 22.11 -3.80
N GLY A 27 -3.09 22.94 -4.86
CA GLY A 27 -3.51 22.58 -6.21
C GLY A 27 -2.44 21.84 -7.04
N ASN A 28 -1.16 21.90 -6.65
CA ASN A 28 -0.05 21.35 -7.44
C ASN A 28 0.87 20.37 -6.66
N LEU A 29 0.47 19.96 -5.44
CA LEU A 29 1.12 18.92 -4.64
C LEU A 29 1.19 17.53 -5.32
N GLY A 30 2.23 17.28 -6.11
CA GLY A 30 2.48 15.94 -6.67
C GLY A 30 2.70 14.85 -5.61
N PHE A 31 2.94 13.60 -6.04
CA PHE A 31 3.30 12.48 -5.14
C PHE A 31 4.69 12.60 -4.49
N GLY A 32 5.28 13.80 -4.47
CA GLY A 32 6.55 14.07 -3.84
C GLY A 32 6.48 13.91 -2.32
N ILE A 33 7.60 13.57 -1.70
CA ILE A 33 7.72 13.54 -0.25
C ILE A 33 7.69 14.99 0.24
N ILE A 34 6.70 15.31 1.05
CA ILE A 34 6.59 16.60 1.72
C ILE A 34 6.75 16.34 3.20
N GLN A 35 7.70 17.04 3.80
CA GLN A 35 7.96 16.93 5.22
C GLN A 35 6.78 17.53 6.00
N THR A 36 6.27 16.80 6.99
CA THR A 36 5.27 17.29 7.93
C THR A 36 5.93 17.95 9.13
N ASP A 37 5.18 18.77 9.86
CA ASP A 37 5.71 19.46 11.05
C ASP A 37 5.99 18.50 12.22
N TYR A 38 5.22 17.41 12.30
CA TYR A 38 5.25 16.47 13.41
C TYR A 38 5.32 15.01 12.95
N GLU A 39 5.85 14.17 13.82
CA GLU A 39 5.82 12.70 13.74
C GLU A 39 5.40 12.10 15.08
N CYS A 40 4.78 10.91 15.05
CA CYS A 40 4.48 10.13 16.24
C CYS A 40 5.47 8.98 16.40
N VAL A 41 6.06 8.85 17.58
CA VAL A 41 7.05 7.81 17.89
C VAL A 41 6.63 7.02 19.12
N ALA A 42 6.57 5.69 18.97
CA ALA A 42 6.49 4.74 20.06
C ALA A 42 7.77 3.88 20.08
N LYS A 43 8.31 3.60 21.25
CA LYS A 43 9.55 2.82 21.43
C LYS A 43 9.22 1.48 22.06
N CYS A 44 9.87 0.43 21.62
CA CYS A 44 9.71 -0.91 22.16
C CYS A 44 11.05 -1.39 22.73
N GLY A 45 11.03 -1.90 23.96
CA GLY A 45 12.17 -2.55 24.60
C GLY A 45 12.27 -4.03 24.25
N SER A 46 13.13 -4.75 24.96
CA SER A 46 13.26 -6.21 24.89
C SER A 46 12.05 -6.96 25.46
N ASP A 47 11.17 -6.25 26.17
CA ASP A 47 9.92 -6.75 26.72
C ASP A 47 8.78 -6.82 25.69
N GLU A 48 9.03 -6.38 24.45
CA GLU A 48 8.07 -6.30 23.35
C GLU A 48 6.85 -5.40 23.65
N ILE A 49 6.95 -4.57 24.69
CA ILE A 49 5.91 -3.62 25.08
C ILE A 49 6.28 -2.25 24.52
N PHE A 50 5.34 -1.66 23.77
CA PHE A 50 5.51 -0.30 23.28
C PHE A 50 5.22 0.72 24.37
N SER A 51 6.07 1.74 24.44
CA SER A 51 5.77 2.99 25.14
C SER A 51 4.54 3.63 24.53
N LYS A 52 3.87 4.47 25.32
CA LYS A 52 2.85 5.38 24.80
C LYS A 52 3.44 6.22 23.64
N GLY A 53 2.67 6.38 22.57
CA GLY A 53 3.06 7.19 21.42
C GLY A 53 3.26 8.66 21.81
N GLU A 54 4.38 9.23 21.38
CA GLU A 54 4.72 10.64 21.58
C GLU A 54 4.70 11.36 20.24
N VAL A 55 3.89 12.42 20.12
CA VAL A 55 3.93 13.34 18.99
C VAL A 55 5.01 14.39 19.26
N LYS A 56 5.98 14.50 18.35
CA LYS A 56 7.10 15.45 18.44
C LYS A 56 7.35 16.10 17.08
N PRO A 57 8.09 17.22 17.01
CA PRO A 57 8.49 17.80 15.74
C PRO A 57 9.24 16.79 14.87
N PHE A 58 9.00 16.83 13.56
CA PHE A 58 9.71 16.00 12.60
C PHE A 58 11.22 16.26 12.70
N GLY A 59 12.02 15.20 12.68
CA GLY A 59 13.46 15.33 12.70
C GLY A 59 14.19 14.00 12.52
N PRO A 60 15.52 14.03 12.42
CA PRO A 60 16.31 12.83 12.19
C PRO A 60 16.11 11.76 13.27
N ILE A 61 16.04 10.49 12.85
CA ILE A 61 15.98 9.35 13.78
C ILE A 61 17.40 8.84 14.05
N THR A 62 17.89 8.99 15.29
CA THR A 62 19.18 8.42 15.71
C THR A 62 19.04 6.94 16.07
N ARG A 63 19.88 6.09 15.48
CA ARG A 63 19.97 4.65 15.79
C ARG A 63 21.42 4.19 15.76
N SER A 64 21.71 3.17 16.57
CA SER A 64 22.98 2.44 16.46
C SER A 64 23.01 1.68 15.13
N PRO A 65 24.04 1.85 14.28
CA PRO A 65 24.14 1.16 13.01
C PRO A 65 24.13 -0.36 13.15
N CYS A 66 24.78 -0.93 14.17
CA CYS A 66 24.86 -2.38 14.36
C CYS A 66 23.59 -3.00 14.96
N ALA A 67 22.84 -2.24 15.77
CA ALA A 67 21.61 -2.73 16.40
C ALA A 67 20.36 -2.55 15.50
N ALA A 68 20.44 -1.69 14.48
CA ALA A 68 19.33 -1.41 13.60
C ALA A 68 19.11 -2.54 12.58
N ARG A 69 18.26 -3.51 12.94
CA ARG A 69 17.91 -4.66 12.06
C ARG A 69 17.27 -4.22 10.74
N VAL A 70 16.61 -3.07 10.73
CA VAL A 70 16.07 -2.46 9.51
C VAL A 70 17.17 -2.07 8.50
N LEU A 71 18.33 -1.61 8.98
CA LEU A 71 19.44 -1.17 8.13
C LEU A 71 20.28 -2.35 7.62
N ASN A 72 20.45 -3.39 8.44
CA ASN A 72 21.34 -4.52 8.11
C ASN A 72 20.61 -5.69 7.45
N TYR A 73 19.35 -5.92 7.82
CA TYR A 73 18.62 -7.14 7.43
C TYR A 73 17.26 -6.83 6.78
N GLY A 74 16.95 -5.57 6.52
CA GLY A 74 15.68 -5.16 5.93
C GLY A 74 14.46 -5.54 6.78
N GLN A 75 14.64 -5.82 8.08
CA GLN A 75 13.58 -6.28 8.96
C GLN A 75 12.71 -5.10 9.42
N GLY A 76 11.94 -4.55 8.49
CA GLY A 76 11.03 -3.43 8.70
C GLY A 76 9.70 -3.65 8.00
N LEU A 77 8.63 -3.22 8.67
CA LEU A 77 7.26 -3.18 8.15
C LEU A 77 6.80 -1.74 8.07
N PHE A 78 5.88 -1.47 7.15
CA PHE A 78 5.21 -0.18 7.09
C PHE A 78 3.75 -0.36 6.68
N GLU A 79 2.96 0.68 6.91
CA GLU A 79 1.57 0.76 6.49
C GLU A 79 1.31 2.03 5.70
N GLY A 80 0.19 2.03 4.96
CA GLY A 80 -0.23 3.17 4.14
C GLY A 80 -1.74 3.34 4.20
N LEU A 81 -2.17 4.42 4.84
CA LEU A 81 -3.56 4.85 4.97
C LEU A 81 -3.74 6.26 4.41
N LYS A 82 -4.99 6.60 4.08
CA LYS A 82 -5.39 7.96 3.75
C LYS A 82 -6.39 8.47 4.76
N ALA A 83 -6.19 9.73 5.12
CA ALA A 83 -7.09 10.51 5.93
C ALA A 83 -7.77 11.56 5.04
N PHE A 84 -9.06 11.78 5.25
CA PHE A 84 -9.91 12.64 4.44
C PHE A 84 -10.62 13.65 5.33
N THR A 85 -10.51 14.92 5.02
CA THR A 85 -11.31 15.96 5.69
C THR A 85 -12.70 16.01 5.06
N ARG A 86 -13.74 15.84 5.87
CA ARG A 86 -15.15 16.00 5.49
C ARG A 86 -15.51 17.48 5.31
N THR A 87 -16.70 17.73 4.76
CA THR A 87 -17.23 19.10 4.57
C THR A 87 -17.47 19.83 5.88
N ASP A 88 -17.73 19.09 6.96
CA ASP A 88 -17.90 19.60 8.33
C ASP A 88 -16.56 19.86 9.07
N GLY A 89 -15.42 19.61 8.42
CA GLY A 89 -14.09 19.77 9.00
C GLY A 89 -13.57 18.55 9.76
N SER A 90 -14.39 17.52 10.01
CA SER A 90 -13.94 16.30 10.69
C SER A 90 -13.05 15.42 9.79
N ILE A 91 -12.18 14.61 10.42
CA ILE A 91 -11.22 13.74 9.70
C ILE A 91 -11.73 12.31 9.70
N LEU A 92 -11.74 11.68 8.53
CA LEU A 92 -12.11 10.28 8.30
C LEU A 92 -10.90 9.49 7.80
N LEU A 93 -10.61 8.37 8.46
CA LEU A 93 -9.63 7.38 7.97
C LEU A 93 -10.33 6.32 7.13
N SER A 94 -9.73 5.95 6.00
CA SER A 94 -10.26 4.88 5.15
C SER A 94 -9.86 3.50 5.68
N ARG A 95 -10.80 2.81 6.34
CA ARG A 95 -10.68 1.42 6.83
C ARG A 95 -9.41 1.14 7.68
N PRO A 96 -9.14 1.93 8.73
CA PRO A 96 -7.96 1.76 9.56
C PRO A 96 -7.85 0.37 10.22
N GLU A 97 -8.97 -0.27 10.52
CA GLU A 97 -9.06 -1.62 11.10
C GLU A 97 -8.43 -2.69 10.20
N VAL A 98 -8.55 -2.53 8.88
CA VAL A 98 -7.95 -3.45 7.90
C VAL A 98 -6.44 -3.24 7.83
N ALA A 99 -5.95 -2.00 7.95
CA ALA A 99 -4.51 -1.72 8.05
C ALA A 99 -3.90 -2.33 9.31
N ILE A 100 -4.58 -2.22 10.46
CA ILE A 100 -4.14 -2.88 11.71
C ILE A 100 -4.03 -4.39 11.51
N THR A 101 -5.04 -5.00 10.88
CA THR A 101 -5.04 -6.43 10.60
C THR A 101 -3.90 -6.84 9.66
N ARG A 102 -3.64 -6.05 8.60
CA ARG A 102 -2.53 -6.32 7.69
C ARG A 102 -1.16 -6.15 8.37
N MET A 103 -1.02 -5.15 9.24
CA MET A 103 0.18 -4.96 10.05
C MET A 103 0.43 -6.16 10.98
N ARG A 104 -0.61 -6.72 11.62
CA ARG A 104 -0.50 -7.94 12.44
C ARG A 104 0.04 -9.13 11.65
N ASN A 105 -0.49 -9.36 10.45
CA ASN A 105 -0.01 -10.43 9.59
C ASN A 105 1.47 -10.22 9.21
N GLY A 106 1.88 -8.97 9.00
CA GLY A 106 3.28 -8.62 8.78
C GLY A 106 4.16 -8.89 10.00
N VAL A 107 3.69 -8.53 11.20
CA VAL A 107 4.40 -8.71 12.48
C VAL A 107 4.80 -10.16 12.68
N GLU A 108 3.85 -11.08 12.47
CA GLU A 108 4.11 -12.53 12.57
C GLU A 108 5.12 -13.00 11.52
N ARG A 109 4.97 -12.55 10.26
CA ARG A 109 5.84 -13.00 9.16
C ARG A 109 7.27 -12.48 9.26
N MET A 110 7.43 -11.25 9.77
CA MET A 110 8.71 -10.54 9.86
C MET A 110 9.36 -10.66 11.23
N CYS A 111 8.68 -11.23 12.23
CA CYS A 111 9.14 -11.32 13.61
C CYS A 111 9.57 -9.96 14.17
N VAL A 112 8.71 -8.95 14.02
CA VAL A 112 8.92 -7.59 14.55
C VAL A 112 7.74 -7.17 15.40
N ALA A 113 7.97 -6.33 16.41
CA ALA A 113 6.88 -5.71 17.16
C ALA A 113 6.33 -4.49 16.39
N ALA A 114 5.03 -4.20 16.50
CA ALA A 114 4.43 -2.99 15.92
C ALA A 114 3.46 -2.29 16.89
N PRO A 115 3.46 -0.94 16.94
CA PRO A 115 2.53 -0.18 17.78
C PRO A 115 1.21 0.00 17.04
N TYR A 116 0.15 -0.72 17.43
CA TYR A 116 -1.16 -0.59 16.79
C TYR A 116 -1.86 0.76 17.03
N GLN A 117 -1.35 1.57 17.97
CA GLN A 117 -1.79 2.94 18.27
C GLN A 117 -1.49 3.95 17.15
N PHE A 118 -0.82 3.52 16.07
CA PHE A 118 -0.49 4.42 14.96
C PHE A 118 -1.73 5.06 14.33
N VAL A 119 -2.89 4.37 14.33
CA VAL A 119 -4.13 4.88 13.74
C VAL A 119 -4.60 6.15 14.44
N ASP A 120 -4.49 6.21 15.75
CA ASP A 120 -4.91 7.36 16.54
C ASP A 120 -4.03 8.59 16.25
N ALA A 121 -2.74 8.38 15.95
CA ALA A 121 -1.82 9.43 15.54
C ALA A 121 -2.15 10.01 14.15
N VAL A 122 -2.76 9.24 13.24
CA VAL A 122 -3.11 9.70 11.88
C VAL A 122 -4.31 10.65 11.90
N HIS A 123 -5.18 10.60 12.92
CA HIS A 123 -6.32 11.51 13.04
C HIS A 123 -5.93 13.00 13.11
N VAL A 124 -4.65 13.31 13.35
CA VAL A 124 -4.15 14.68 13.54
C VAL A 124 -3.79 15.40 12.23
N LEU A 125 -3.56 14.67 11.12
CA LEU A 125 -2.97 15.25 9.90
C LEU A 125 -3.70 14.76 8.64
N ALA A 126 -4.67 15.53 8.15
CA ALA A 126 -5.38 15.19 6.91
C ALA A 126 -5.88 16.44 6.17
N ASN A 127 -5.55 16.57 4.88
CA ASN A 127 -6.23 17.52 3.99
C ASN A 127 -6.38 17.00 2.54
N LYS A 128 -7.16 17.76 1.76
CA LYS A 128 -8.19 17.36 0.80
C LYS A 128 -7.71 17.05 -0.62
N ARG A 129 -8.43 16.07 -1.18
CA ARG A 129 -8.89 15.87 -2.57
C ARG A 129 -7.91 16.21 -3.70
N TRP A 130 -7.22 15.16 -4.12
CA TRP A 130 -6.60 15.02 -5.43
C TRP A 130 -7.50 14.20 -6.37
N LYS A 131 -7.62 14.65 -7.62
CA LYS A 131 -8.06 13.84 -8.75
C LYS A 131 -7.08 14.07 -9.89
N GLY A 132 -6.55 12.96 -10.40
CA GLY A 132 -5.95 12.87 -11.72
C GLY A 132 -5.95 11.40 -12.10
N LEU A 133 -6.78 11.01 -13.06
CA LEU A 133 -6.67 9.69 -13.68
C LEU A 133 -5.63 9.85 -14.79
N CYS A 134 -4.39 9.46 -14.53
CA CYS A 134 -3.40 9.32 -15.59
C CYS A 134 -3.52 7.90 -16.13
N SER A 135 -3.80 7.78 -17.42
CA SER A 135 -3.74 6.50 -18.13
C SER A 135 -2.32 5.95 -17.98
N VAL A 136 -2.22 4.71 -17.49
CA VAL A 136 -0.93 4.08 -17.19
C VAL A 136 -0.53 3.20 -18.38
N ASN A 137 0.69 3.39 -18.90
CA ASN A 137 1.30 2.51 -19.91
C ASN A 137 2.18 1.47 -19.21
N LEU A 138 1.90 0.18 -19.39
CA LEU A 138 2.53 -0.90 -18.62
C LEU A 138 3.32 -1.86 -19.49
N ILE A 139 4.37 -2.47 -18.93
CA ILE A 139 5.07 -3.60 -19.52
C ILE A 139 4.87 -4.85 -18.66
N VAL A 140 4.56 -5.99 -19.28
CA VAL A 140 4.55 -7.29 -18.61
C VAL A 140 5.99 -7.79 -18.49
N GLN A 141 6.37 -8.22 -17.29
CA GLN A 141 7.70 -8.70 -16.98
C GLN A 141 7.71 -10.21 -16.77
N ASP A 142 8.55 -10.89 -17.57
CA ASP A 142 8.69 -12.34 -17.65
C ASP A 142 10.07 -12.86 -17.19
N GLN A 143 11.02 -11.98 -16.91
CA GLN A 143 12.35 -12.34 -16.38
C GLN A 143 12.50 -12.03 -14.88
N PHE A 144 11.79 -11.01 -14.40
CA PHE A 144 11.82 -10.60 -12.99
C PHE A 144 10.45 -10.79 -12.34
N HIS A 145 10.46 -11.32 -11.13
CA HIS A 145 9.25 -11.59 -10.37
C HIS A 145 9.26 -10.84 -9.03
N HIS A 146 8.09 -10.34 -8.62
CA HIS A 146 7.96 -9.58 -7.37
C HIS A 146 8.05 -10.47 -6.13
N ALA A 147 7.37 -11.62 -6.14
CA ALA A 147 7.27 -12.50 -4.98
C ALA A 147 7.11 -13.97 -5.37
N SER A 148 7.62 -14.85 -4.51
CA SER A 148 7.47 -16.30 -4.60
C SER A 148 6.55 -16.84 -3.50
N LEU A 149 5.94 -17.99 -3.74
CA LEU A 149 5.09 -18.67 -2.75
C LEU A 149 5.94 -19.05 -1.52
N GLY A 150 5.40 -18.80 -0.32
CA GLY A 150 6.14 -18.97 0.94
C GLY A 150 7.07 -17.80 1.28
N GLY A 151 7.26 -16.84 0.37
CA GLY A 151 7.99 -15.60 0.59
C GLY A 151 7.23 -14.58 1.44
N THR A 152 7.47 -13.31 1.16
CA THR A 152 6.91 -12.16 1.89
C THR A 152 5.89 -11.34 1.08
N GLY A 153 5.48 -11.79 -0.11
CA GLY A 153 4.59 -11.02 -1.00
C GLY A 153 3.22 -10.68 -0.39
N GLY A 154 2.67 -11.57 0.44
CA GLY A 154 1.40 -11.37 1.13
C GLY A 154 1.44 -10.41 2.33
N VAL A 155 2.61 -9.86 2.66
CA VAL A 155 2.80 -8.86 3.73
C VAL A 155 3.51 -7.63 3.17
N LYS A 156 3.57 -6.53 3.96
CA LYS A 156 4.09 -5.23 3.50
C LYS A 156 5.46 -4.84 4.12
N PRO A 157 6.52 -5.65 3.97
CA PRO A 157 7.85 -5.31 4.44
C PRO A 157 8.58 -4.40 3.45
N ILE A 158 9.55 -3.66 3.95
CA ILE A 158 10.39 -2.77 3.11
C ILE A 158 11.17 -3.54 2.04
N GLY A 159 11.55 -4.80 2.31
CA GLY A 159 12.33 -5.62 1.39
C GLY A 159 11.65 -5.87 0.04
N ASN A 160 10.32 -6.05 0.03
CA ASN A 160 9.56 -6.25 -1.21
C ASN A 160 9.59 -5.03 -2.14
N TYR A 161 9.81 -3.83 -1.57
CA TYR A 161 9.85 -2.57 -2.31
C TYR A 161 11.24 -2.35 -2.89
N ALA A 162 12.29 -2.70 -2.12
CA ALA A 162 13.67 -2.60 -2.56
C ALA A 162 13.99 -3.55 -3.72
N SER A 163 13.50 -4.79 -3.68
CA SER A 163 13.81 -5.83 -4.68
C SER A 163 13.31 -5.51 -6.09
N VAL A 164 12.33 -4.63 -6.23
CA VAL A 164 11.74 -4.25 -7.53
C VAL A 164 12.26 -2.94 -8.09
N LEU A 165 13.08 -2.19 -7.35
CA LEU A 165 13.52 -0.85 -7.75
C LEU A 165 14.29 -0.86 -9.08
N GLU A 166 15.19 -1.81 -9.27
CA GLU A 166 15.94 -1.95 -10.52
C GLU A 166 15.00 -2.13 -11.71
N VAL A 167 14.06 -3.07 -11.61
CA VAL A 167 13.08 -3.36 -12.66
C VAL A 167 12.19 -2.14 -12.94
N GLN A 168 11.77 -1.42 -11.89
CA GLN A 168 10.99 -0.20 -12.03
C GLN A 168 11.78 0.92 -12.72
N ASN A 169 13.07 1.06 -12.42
CA ASN A 169 13.94 2.06 -13.04
C ASN A 169 14.15 1.76 -14.53
N ILE A 170 14.53 0.53 -14.88
CA ILE A 170 14.68 0.08 -16.27
C ILE A 170 13.36 0.28 -17.05
N THR A 171 12.23 0.00 -16.41
CA THR A 171 10.89 0.17 -17.02
C THR A 171 10.60 1.64 -17.33
N LYS A 172 10.91 2.55 -16.40
CA LYS A 172 10.75 4.00 -16.60
C LYS A 172 11.69 4.52 -17.68
N GLU A 173 12.93 4.07 -17.72
CA GLU A 173 13.90 4.43 -18.77
C GLU A 173 13.42 4.01 -20.16
N LYS A 174 12.69 2.89 -20.26
CA LYS A 174 12.04 2.43 -21.49
C LYS A 174 10.73 3.16 -21.83
N GLY A 175 10.32 4.16 -21.04
CA GLY A 175 9.12 4.98 -21.28
C GLY A 175 7.81 4.37 -20.79
N TYR A 176 7.86 3.31 -19.98
CA TYR A 176 6.67 2.72 -19.36
C TYR A 176 6.42 3.30 -17.97
N SER A 177 5.16 3.43 -17.59
CA SER A 177 4.71 3.99 -16.31
C SER A 177 4.71 2.96 -15.17
N GLY A 178 4.78 1.67 -15.47
CA GLY A 178 4.77 0.60 -14.47
C GLY A 178 4.93 -0.80 -15.07
N VAL A 179 4.95 -1.80 -14.19
CA VAL A 179 5.24 -3.21 -14.52
C VAL A 179 4.05 -4.09 -14.17
N LEU A 180 3.73 -5.07 -14.99
CA LEU A 180 2.82 -6.18 -14.65
C LEU A 180 3.66 -7.43 -14.39
N TYR A 181 3.65 -7.94 -13.16
CA TYR A 181 4.46 -9.09 -12.78
C TYR A 181 3.76 -10.42 -13.07
N LEU A 182 4.49 -11.36 -13.67
CA LEU A 182 4.08 -12.75 -13.81
C LEU A 182 4.49 -13.58 -12.58
N ASP A 183 3.78 -14.68 -12.37
CA ASP A 183 4.08 -15.62 -11.30
C ASP A 183 5.38 -16.40 -11.54
N VAL A 184 6.13 -16.64 -10.46
CA VAL A 184 7.42 -17.36 -10.52
C VAL A 184 7.26 -18.80 -11.00
N VAL A 185 6.13 -19.45 -10.70
CA VAL A 185 5.99 -20.90 -10.89
C VAL A 185 5.73 -21.25 -12.35
N HIS A 186 4.82 -20.53 -13.00
CA HIS A 186 4.39 -20.82 -14.37
C HIS A 186 4.88 -19.77 -15.37
N ASN A 187 5.36 -18.62 -14.90
CA ASN A 187 5.69 -17.45 -15.70
C ASN A 187 4.56 -17.08 -16.68
N LYS A 188 3.32 -17.11 -16.19
CA LYS A 188 2.12 -17.02 -17.05
C LYS A 188 0.99 -16.21 -16.45
N TYR A 189 0.82 -16.28 -15.13
CA TYR A 189 -0.30 -15.66 -14.44
C TYR A 189 0.12 -14.32 -13.84
N LEU A 190 -0.69 -13.31 -14.09
CA LEU A 190 -0.47 -11.94 -13.66
C LEU A 190 -0.80 -11.77 -12.18
N GLN A 191 0.10 -11.14 -11.44
CA GLN A 191 0.00 -10.95 -9.99
C GLN A 191 -0.39 -9.52 -9.61
N GLU A 192 0.51 -8.56 -9.85
CA GLU A 192 0.36 -7.16 -9.42
C GLU A 192 0.83 -6.19 -10.49
N VAL A 193 0.25 -4.98 -10.49
CA VAL A 193 0.73 -3.84 -11.28
C VAL A 193 1.67 -3.03 -10.40
N SER A 194 2.96 -3.17 -10.60
CA SER A 194 4.04 -2.62 -9.79
C SER A 194 3.87 -3.08 -8.33
N LEU A 195 3.18 -2.31 -7.50
CA LEU A 195 2.91 -2.60 -6.08
C LEU A 195 1.44 -2.30 -5.73
N CYS A 196 0.57 -2.40 -6.74
CA CYS A 196 -0.86 -2.19 -6.68
C CYS A 196 -1.57 -3.46 -7.16
N ASN A 197 -2.80 -3.68 -6.69
CA ASN A 197 -3.65 -4.71 -7.27
C ASN A 197 -4.30 -4.18 -8.55
N TYR A 198 -4.91 -5.06 -9.34
CA TYR A 198 -5.68 -4.68 -10.52
C TYR A 198 -6.94 -5.51 -10.62
N PHE A 199 -7.88 -5.04 -11.44
CA PHE A 199 -9.06 -5.77 -11.85
C PHE A 199 -9.17 -5.74 -13.36
N SER A 200 -9.68 -6.81 -13.95
CA SER A 200 -10.16 -6.85 -15.32
C SER A 200 -11.68 -6.99 -15.33
N VAL A 201 -12.34 -6.32 -16.27
CA VAL A 201 -13.81 -6.29 -16.38
C VAL A 201 -14.20 -6.78 -17.76
N LYS A 202 -15.12 -7.75 -17.82
CA LYS A 202 -15.72 -8.23 -19.06
C LYS A 202 -17.23 -8.38 -18.87
N GLY A 203 -18.00 -7.49 -19.49
CA GLY A 203 -19.42 -7.34 -19.23
C GLY A 203 -19.69 -7.09 -17.74
N ASN A 204 -20.46 -7.98 -17.11
CA ASN A 204 -20.81 -7.89 -15.68
C ASN A 204 -19.90 -8.74 -14.76
N ILE A 205 -18.77 -9.23 -15.28
CA ILE A 205 -17.80 -10.03 -14.53
C ILE A 205 -16.57 -9.17 -14.26
N MET A 206 -16.18 -9.08 -12.99
CA MET A 206 -14.96 -8.42 -12.55
C MET A 206 -14.00 -9.47 -11.99
N SER A 207 -12.88 -9.69 -12.67
CA SER A 207 -11.86 -10.65 -12.29
C SER A 207 -10.71 -9.96 -11.56
N VAL A 208 -10.18 -10.60 -10.52
CA VAL A 208 -9.01 -10.14 -9.77
C VAL A 208 -8.12 -11.34 -9.41
N PRO A 209 -6.79 -11.16 -9.37
CA PRO A 209 -5.92 -12.22 -8.86
C PRO A 209 -6.27 -12.62 -7.43
N ALA A 210 -6.34 -13.93 -7.19
CA ALA A 210 -6.55 -14.48 -5.85
C ALA A 210 -5.32 -14.23 -4.96
N THR A 211 -5.52 -13.74 -3.74
CA THR A 211 -4.43 -13.45 -2.80
C THR A 211 -3.96 -14.70 -2.06
N LYS A 212 -3.21 -15.57 -2.76
CA LYS A 212 -2.66 -16.83 -2.22
C LYS A 212 -1.18 -16.72 -1.86
N GLY A 213 -0.82 -15.67 -1.11
CA GLY A 213 0.49 -15.52 -0.47
C GLY A 213 1.57 -14.73 -1.24
N THR A 214 1.45 -14.57 -2.56
CA THR A 214 2.39 -13.76 -3.35
C THR A 214 1.89 -12.35 -3.65
N ILE A 215 0.58 -12.13 -3.50
CA ILE A 215 -0.11 -10.87 -3.79
C ILE A 215 -0.53 -10.24 -2.47
N LEU A 216 -0.25 -8.94 -2.31
CA LEU A 216 -0.62 -8.21 -1.10
C LEU A 216 -2.13 -7.96 -1.08
N PRO A 217 -2.89 -8.40 -0.06
CA PRO A 217 -4.30 -8.08 0.06
C PRO A 217 -4.48 -6.60 0.43
N CYS A 218 -4.68 -5.73 -0.57
CA CYS A 218 -4.81 -4.31 -0.32
C CYS A 218 -6.21 -3.91 0.18
N ILE A 219 -6.23 -2.87 1.02
CA ILE A 219 -7.47 -2.28 1.57
C ILE A 219 -8.38 -1.80 0.44
N THR A 220 -7.83 -1.06 -0.53
CA THR A 220 -8.60 -0.53 -1.66
C THR A 220 -9.17 -1.65 -2.56
N ARG A 221 -8.45 -2.77 -2.73
CA ARG A 221 -8.95 -3.95 -3.43
C ARG A 221 -10.22 -4.47 -2.77
N ASN A 222 -10.17 -4.70 -1.45
CA ASN A 222 -11.33 -5.24 -0.71
C ASN A 222 -12.54 -4.29 -0.80
N SER A 223 -12.31 -2.98 -0.67
CA SER A 223 -13.38 -1.98 -0.83
C SER A 223 -13.99 -1.99 -2.23
N ILE A 224 -13.19 -2.15 -3.29
CA ILE A 224 -13.70 -2.24 -4.67
C ILE A 224 -14.54 -3.49 -4.88
N ILE A 225 -14.11 -4.64 -4.32
CA ILE A 225 -14.87 -5.90 -4.40
C ILE A 225 -16.26 -5.72 -3.76
N GLU A 226 -16.30 -5.19 -2.54
CA GLU A 226 -17.56 -4.94 -1.81
C GLU A 226 -18.48 -3.99 -2.60
N VAL A 227 -17.93 -2.90 -3.15
CA VAL A 227 -18.69 -1.93 -3.95
C VAL A 227 -19.18 -2.57 -5.25
N ALA A 228 -18.35 -3.29 -5.98
CA ALA A 228 -18.72 -3.93 -7.25
C ALA A 228 -19.86 -4.94 -7.05
N GLN A 229 -19.76 -5.78 -6.01
CA GLN A 229 -20.83 -6.72 -5.64
C GLN A 229 -22.14 -6.00 -5.30
N SER A 230 -22.09 -4.89 -4.55
CA SER A 230 -23.28 -4.08 -4.23
C SER A 230 -23.93 -3.45 -5.46
N LYS A 231 -23.17 -3.30 -6.56
CA LYS A 231 -23.64 -2.78 -7.85
C LYS A 231 -24.07 -3.89 -8.83
N GLY A 232 -24.05 -5.15 -8.39
CA GLY A 232 -24.52 -6.29 -9.18
C GLY A 232 -23.45 -6.96 -10.04
N PHE A 233 -22.17 -6.56 -9.94
CA PHE A 233 -21.09 -7.26 -10.62
C PHE A 233 -20.81 -8.61 -9.96
N LYS A 234 -20.52 -9.62 -10.79
CA LYS A 234 -19.97 -10.89 -10.32
C LYS A 234 -18.46 -10.76 -10.19
N VAL A 235 -17.96 -10.75 -8.96
CA VAL A 235 -16.52 -10.69 -8.70
C VAL A 235 -15.94 -12.10 -8.59
N THR A 236 -14.89 -12.41 -9.36
CA THR A 236 -14.21 -13.71 -9.35
C THR A 236 -12.74 -13.55 -9.01
N GLU A 237 -12.28 -14.33 -8.03
CA GLU A 237 -10.87 -14.39 -7.63
C GLU A 237 -10.21 -15.65 -8.19
N HIS A 238 -9.35 -15.53 -9.19
CA HIS A 238 -8.65 -16.65 -9.82
C HIS A 238 -7.30 -16.26 -10.42
N LEU A 239 -6.59 -17.20 -11.03
CA LEU A 239 -5.34 -16.92 -11.73
C LEU A 239 -5.66 -16.35 -13.12
N ILE A 240 -5.20 -15.15 -13.39
CA ILE A 240 -5.49 -14.43 -14.64
C ILE A 240 -4.26 -14.49 -15.54
N SER A 241 -4.43 -14.95 -16.77
CA SER A 241 -3.34 -14.95 -17.76
C SER A 241 -3.27 -13.62 -18.53
N VAL A 242 -2.14 -13.35 -19.20
CA VAL A 242 -2.03 -12.18 -20.08
C VAL A 242 -3.13 -12.18 -21.15
N HIS A 243 -3.43 -13.34 -21.76
CA HIS A 243 -4.48 -13.44 -22.78
C HIS A 243 -5.87 -13.10 -22.24
N GLU A 244 -6.20 -13.53 -21.02
CA GLU A 244 -7.48 -13.17 -20.39
C GLU A 244 -7.57 -11.66 -20.11
N LEU A 245 -6.45 -11.04 -19.71
CA LEU A 245 -6.40 -9.60 -19.46
C LEU A 245 -6.65 -8.78 -20.74
N LEU A 246 -6.10 -9.24 -21.87
CA LEU A 246 -6.27 -8.61 -23.18
C LEU A 246 -7.69 -8.72 -23.74
N ASP A 247 -8.41 -9.75 -23.30
CA ASP A 247 -9.78 -10.03 -23.71
C ASP A 247 -10.83 -9.25 -22.89
N ALA A 248 -10.38 -8.41 -21.95
CA ALA A 248 -11.23 -7.61 -21.07
C ALA A 248 -11.68 -6.31 -21.74
N ASP A 249 -12.87 -5.82 -21.37
CA ASP A 249 -13.39 -4.54 -21.83
C ASP A 249 -12.67 -3.37 -21.14
N GLU A 250 -12.36 -3.54 -19.84
CA GLU A 250 -11.65 -2.55 -19.04
C GLU A 250 -10.65 -3.23 -18.10
N VAL A 251 -9.54 -2.54 -17.86
CA VAL A 251 -8.57 -2.93 -16.83
C VAL A 251 -8.25 -1.73 -15.96
N LEU A 252 -8.27 -1.94 -14.64
CA LEU A 252 -8.09 -0.89 -13.66
C LEU A 252 -7.14 -1.30 -12.55
N CYS A 253 -6.23 -0.41 -12.20
CA CYS A 253 -5.26 -0.55 -11.12
C CYS A 253 -5.80 0.13 -9.84
N THR A 254 -5.52 -0.46 -8.69
CA THR A 254 -6.01 -0.04 -7.38
C THR A 254 -4.93 -0.05 -6.32
N GLY A 255 -4.94 0.97 -5.48
CA GLY A 255 -4.03 1.10 -4.36
C GLY A 255 -4.35 2.33 -3.53
N THR A 256 -3.81 2.44 -2.32
CA THR A 256 -4.07 3.60 -1.45
C THR A 256 -3.71 4.91 -2.17
N ALA A 257 -2.58 4.95 -2.88
CA ALA A 257 -2.10 6.14 -3.60
C ALA A 257 -3.01 6.56 -4.76
N VAL A 258 -3.35 5.63 -5.65
CA VAL A 258 -4.08 5.90 -6.90
C VAL A 258 -5.60 5.81 -6.76
N VAL A 259 -6.09 5.17 -5.70
CA VAL A 259 -7.49 4.77 -5.51
C VAL A 259 -7.95 3.81 -6.61
N VAL A 260 -8.26 4.33 -7.79
CA VAL A 260 -8.55 3.59 -9.02
C VAL A 260 -7.91 4.34 -10.18
N SER A 261 -7.18 3.66 -11.06
CA SER A 261 -6.61 4.22 -12.28
C SER A 261 -6.83 3.30 -13.46
N PRO A 262 -7.40 3.75 -14.58
CA PRO A 262 -7.53 2.92 -15.78
C PRO A 262 -6.15 2.59 -16.35
N LEU A 263 -6.01 1.39 -16.89
CA LEU A 263 -4.85 0.95 -17.64
C LEU A 263 -5.13 1.13 -19.12
N GLY A 264 -4.30 1.92 -19.80
CA GLY A 264 -4.57 2.31 -21.19
C GLY A 264 -3.85 1.46 -22.23
N ASN A 265 -2.64 0.96 -21.92
CA ASN A 265 -1.83 0.18 -22.85
C ASN A 265 -1.00 -0.85 -22.09
N ILE A 266 -0.83 -2.04 -22.67
CA ILE A 266 0.01 -3.10 -22.11
C ILE A 266 0.96 -3.60 -23.19
N THR A 267 2.26 -3.62 -22.93
CA THR A 267 3.24 -4.28 -23.80
C THR A 267 3.60 -5.65 -23.24
N TYR A 268 3.50 -6.68 -24.06
CA TYR A 268 3.95 -8.05 -23.75
C TYR A 268 4.75 -8.63 -24.92
N LEU A 269 5.93 -9.20 -24.63
CA LEU A 269 6.84 -9.76 -25.65
C LEU A 269 7.07 -8.81 -26.84
N GLU A 270 7.38 -7.55 -26.51
CA GLU A 270 7.64 -6.45 -27.48
C GLU A 270 6.43 -6.05 -28.36
N LYS A 271 5.26 -6.63 -28.12
CA LYS A 271 4.01 -6.24 -28.77
C LYS A 271 3.23 -5.35 -27.85
N ARG A 272 2.97 -4.12 -28.29
CA ARG A 272 2.01 -3.22 -27.67
C ARG A 272 0.61 -3.70 -28.00
N LEU A 273 -0.21 -3.87 -26.98
CA LEU A 273 -1.56 -4.42 -27.03
C LEU A 273 -2.53 -3.44 -26.36
#